data_AF-A0A5N7JZX1-F1
#
_entry.id   AF-A0A5N7JZX1-F1
#
_cell.length_a   1.000
_cell.length_b   1.000
_cell.length_c   1.000
_cell.angle_alpha   90.00
_cell.angle_beta   90.00
_cell.angle_gamma   90.00
#
_symmetry.space_group_name_H-M   'P 1'
#
loop_
_entity.id
_entity.type
_entity.pdbx_description
1 polymer ?
#
loop_
_entity_poly.entity_id
_entity_poly.type
_entity_poly.pdbx_seq_one_letter_code
_entity_poly.pdbx_strand_id
1 'polypeptide(L)'
;LRDADVLAEGAKTTAFTYLGEKLTQDIYWNGSIGEAKKDLDKKVLTLRDNLAALKGDARVSVLKAVVTQASSAIPIMPLYLSLLFKVMKEQGTHEGCIEQVYGLFKDSLYGSEPKLDGEGRLRADLAELEPKVQDAVAALWNQVTDDNVNEISDFAGYKAEFLRLFGFEIDGVDYEADVNPTVKINGLIQA
;
A
#
# COMPACT_ATOMS: atom_id res chain seq x y z
N LEU A 1 8.41 -22.06 -10.15
CA LEU A 1 9.69 -21.36 -10.44
C LEU A 1 10.88 -22.21 -10.03
N ARG A 2 11.00 -22.61 -8.75
CA ARG A 2 12.10 -23.49 -8.29
C ARG A 2 12.15 -24.83 -9.02
N ASP A 3 11.04 -25.54 -9.11
CA ASP A 3 10.99 -26.86 -9.79
C ASP A 3 11.30 -26.79 -11.28
N ALA A 4 11.14 -25.61 -11.88
CA ALA A 4 11.49 -25.34 -13.28
C ALA A 4 12.91 -24.77 -13.43
N ASP A 5 13.66 -24.63 -12.33
CA ASP A 5 15.03 -24.11 -12.27
C ASP A 5 15.22 -22.72 -12.92
N VAL A 6 14.24 -21.83 -12.74
CA VAL A 6 14.27 -20.45 -13.28
C VAL A 6 14.47 -19.38 -12.21
N LEU A 7 14.98 -19.75 -11.03
CA LEU A 7 15.35 -18.81 -9.97
C LEU A 7 16.87 -18.66 -9.92
N ALA A 8 17.36 -17.44 -10.13
CA ALA A 8 18.79 -17.15 -10.08
C ALA A 8 19.36 -17.21 -8.65
N GLU A 9 20.68 -17.38 -8.54
CA GLU A 9 21.40 -17.15 -7.29
C GLU A 9 21.18 -15.71 -6.80
N GLY A 10 20.93 -15.54 -5.51
CA GLY A 10 20.62 -14.26 -4.87
C GLY A 10 19.18 -13.79 -5.06
N ALA A 11 18.29 -14.59 -5.64
CA ALA A 11 16.90 -14.20 -5.89
C ALA A 11 16.18 -13.76 -4.60
N LYS A 12 15.49 -12.63 -4.67
CA LYS A 12 14.65 -12.09 -3.58
C LYS A 12 13.18 -12.14 -3.98
N THR A 13 12.31 -12.41 -3.03
CA THR A 13 10.87 -12.29 -3.21
C THR A 13 10.24 -11.53 -2.06
N THR A 14 9.21 -10.74 -2.35
CA THR A 14 8.42 -10.08 -1.32
C THR A 14 6.94 -10.15 -1.64
N ALA A 15 6.12 -10.28 -0.59
CA ALA A 15 4.67 -10.10 -0.68
C ALA A 15 4.29 -8.80 0.04
N PHE A 16 3.46 -7.97 -0.58
CA PHE A 16 2.96 -6.75 0.05
C PHE A 16 1.82 -7.08 1.02
N THR A 17 1.80 -6.38 2.15
CA THR A 17 0.72 -6.43 3.12
C THR A 17 0.43 -5.04 3.67
N TYR A 18 -0.65 -4.94 4.43
CA TYR A 18 -1.04 -3.74 5.17
C TYR A 18 -1.37 -4.18 6.60
N LEU A 19 -0.81 -3.53 7.61
CA LEU A 19 -1.20 -3.78 9.00
C LEU A 19 -2.23 -2.76 9.46
N GLY A 20 -1.98 -1.48 9.16
CA GLY A 20 -2.77 -0.36 9.66
C GLY A 20 -2.66 -0.20 11.16
N GLU A 21 -3.38 0.77 11.69
CA GLU A 21 -3.42 1.06 13.12
C GLU A 21 -4.82 0.85 13.72
N LYS A 22 -4.96 1.12 15.01
CA LYS A 22 -6.13 0.85 15.86
C LYS A 22 -7.50 1.07 15.19
N LEU A 23 -7.71 2.18 14.47
CA LEU A 23 -9.00 2.46 13.80
C LEU A 23 -9.39 1.44 12.73
N THR A 24 -8.40 0.78 12.12
CA THR A 24 -8.59 -0.16 11.02
C THR A 24 -8.47 -1.62 11.45
N GLN A 25 -7.94 -1.90 12.65
CA GLN A 25 -7.56 -3.25 13.07
C GLN A 25 -8.74 -4.23 13.11
N ASP A 26 -9.91 -3.81 13.56
CA ASP A 26 -11.08 -4.70 13.69
C ASP A 26 -11.51 -5.29 12.34
N ILE A 27 -11.33 -4.54 11.25
CA ILE A 27 -11.66 -4.98 9.89
C ILE A 27 -10.44 -5.63 9.22
N TYR A 28 -9.24 -5.06 9.39
CA TYR A 28 -8.07 -5.45 8.61
C TYR A 28 -7.17 -6.50 9.23
N TRP A 29 -6.91 -6.45 10.53
CA TRP A 29 -5.92 -7.31 11.18
C TRP A 29 -6.56 -8.41 12.03
N ASN A 30 -7.69 -8.07 12.66
CA ASN A 30 -8.47 -8.99 13.49
C ASN A 30 -9.63 -9.64 12.72
N GLY A 31 -9.92 -9.16 11.50
CA GLY A 31 -10.90 -9.75 10.59
C GLY A 31 -10.36 -10.90 9.74
N SER A 32 -11.19 -11.42 8.83
CA SER A 32 -10.85 -12.55 7.94
C SER A 32 -9.67 -12.27 7.01
N ILE A 33 -9.55 -11.04 6.50
CA ILE A 33 -8.38 -10.63 5.70
C ILE A 33 -7.10 -10.59 6.55
N GLY A 34 -7.22 -10.35 7.86
CA GLY A 34 -6.11 -10.40 8.81
C GLY A 34 -5.56 -11.81 8.98
N GLU A 35 -6.42 -12.83 9.02
CA GLU A 35 -5.98 -14.23 9.02
C GLU A 35 -5.20 -14.61 7.76
N ALA A 36 -5.61 -14.11 6.59
CA ALA A 36 -4.85 -14.29 5.36
C ALA A 36 -3.46 -13.62 5.42
N LYS A 37 -3.37 -12.43 6.03
CA LYS A 37 -2.09 -11.73 6.21
C LYS A 37 -1.17 -12.43 7.23
N LYS A 38 -1.73 -12.97 8.31
CA LYS A 38 -0.99 -13.81 9.27
C LYS A 38 -0.49 -15.11 8.61
N ASP A 39 -1.18 -15.63 7.60
CA ASP A 39 -0.66 -16.75 6.80
C ASP A 39 0.57 -16.34 5.98
N LEU A 40 0.64 -15.11 5.45
CA LEU A 40 1.86 -14.62 4.77
C LEU A 40 3.08 -14.69 5.69
N ASP A 41 2.92 -14.35 6.98
CA ASP A 41 3.99 -14.42 7.97
C ASP A 41 4.45 -15.86 8.23
N LYS A 42 3.56 -16.85 8.09
CA LYS A 42 3.92 -18.27 8.17
C LYS A 42 4.63 -18.74 6.90
N LYS A 43 4.11 -18.38 5.72
CA LYS A 43 4.65 -18.82 4.43
C LYS A 43 6.01 -18.23 4.13
N VAL A 44 6.26 -16.98 4.54
CA VAL A 44 7.53 -16.31 4.27
C VAL A 44 8.71 -17.03 4.92
N LEU A 45 8.52 -17.72 6.05
CA LEU A 45 9.56 -18.52 6.71
C LEU A 45 9.99 -19.68 5.80
N THR A 46 9.02 -20.48 5.33
CA THR A 46 9.30 -21.59 4.40
C THR A 46 9.90 -21.09 3.08
N LEU A 47 9.45 -19.95 2.56
CA LEU A 47 10.03 -19.36 1.36
C LEU A 47 11.47 -18.89 1.57
N ARG A 48 11.78 -18.31 2.73
CA ARG A 48 13.12 -17.86 3.09
C ARG A 48 14.07 -19.05 3.20
N ASP A 49 13.67 -20.12 3.87
CA ASP A 49 14.46 -21.35 3.99
C ASP A 49 14.72 -21.98 2.61
N ASN A 50 13.70 -21.99 1.75
CA ASN A 50 13.82 -22.50 0.39
C ASN A 50 14.81 -21.69 -0.48
N LEU A 51 14.81 -20.37 -0.32
CA LEU A 51 15.71 -19.47 -1.06
C LEU A 51 17.11 -19.39 -0.46
N ALA A 52 17.30 -19.79 0.81
CA ALA A 52 18.61 -19.76 1.46
C ALA A 52 19.67 -20.60 0.71
N ALA A 53 19.26 -21.72 0.09
CA ALA A 53 20.13 -22.55 -0.75
C ALA A 53 20.66 -21.79 -1.99
N LEU A 54 19.92 -20.78 -2.46
CA LEU A 54 20.33 -19.88 -3.54
C LEU A 54 20.94 -18.58 -3.01
N LYS A 55 21.25 -18.47 -1.71
CA LYS A 55 21.63 -17.19 -1.05
C LYS A 55 20.60 -16.08 -1.27
N GLY A 56 19.34 -16.46 -1.48
CA GLY A 56 18.21 -15.56 -1.66
C GLY A 56 17.57 -15.14 -0.34
N ASP A 57 16.48 -14.36 -0.43
CA ASP A 57 15.69 -13.95 0.74
C ASP A 57 14.20 -13.83 0.40
N ALA A 58 13.35 -14.02 1.41
CA ALA A 58 11.91 -13.79 1.33
C ALA A 58 11.44 -12.91 2.49
N ARG A 59 10.64 -11.89 2.16
CA ARG A 59 10.10 -10.94 3.14
C ARG A 59 8.62 -10.66 2.90
N VAL A 60 7.91 -10.32 3.97
CA VAL A 60 6.65 -9.59 3.89
C VAL A 60 7.02 -8.11 3.97
N SER A 61 6.47 -7.28 3.08
CA SER A 61 6.68 -5.82 3.12
C SER A 61 5.37 -5.13 3.47
N VAL A 62 5.36 -4.39 4.57
CA VAL A 62 4.22 -3.63 5.06
C VAL A 62 4.25 -2.23 4.47
N LEU A 63 3.18 -1.88 3.76
CA LEU A 63 3.01 -0.60 3.06
C LEU A 63 1.93 0.24 3.77
N LYS A 64 1.95 1.57 3.61
CA LYS A 64 0.89 2.47 4.09
C LYS A 64 -0.39 2.33 3.26
N ALA A 65 -1.49 2.79 3.83
CA ALA A 65 -2.76 2.92 3.15
C ALA A 65 -2.66 3.90 1.97
N VAL A 66 -3.18 3.50 0.80
CA VAL A 66 -3.26 4.31 -0.43
C VAL A 66 -4.57 4.02 -1.16
N VAL A 67 -4.97 4.92 -2.05
CA VAL A 67 -6.14 4.70 -2.92
C VAL A 67 -5.79 3.67 -3.99
N THR A 68 -6.54 2.58 -4.03
CA THR A 68 -6.49 1.52 -5.04
C THR A 68 -7.90 1.02 -5.28
N GLN A 69 -8.14 0.31 -6.39
CA GLN A 69 -9.44 -0.34 -6.61
C GLN A 69 -9.79 -1.32 -5.48
N ALA A 70 -8.78 -1.97 -4.87
CA ALA A 70 -8.98 -2.89 -3.76
C ALA A 70 -9.33 -2.16 -2.45
N SER A 71 -8.58 -1.11 -2.09
CA SER A 71 -8.80 -0.37 -0.85
C SER A 71 -10.10 0.44 -0.88
N SER A 72 -10.54 0.94 -2.03
CA SER A 72 -11.82 1.64 -2.15
C SER A 72 -13.04 0.74 -1.91
N ALA A 73 -12.90 -0.57 -2.09
CA ALA A 73 -13.97 -1.53 -1.86
C ALA A 73 -14.08 -1.98 -0.39
N ILE A 74 -13.07 -1.68 0.43
CA ILE A 74 -13.05 -2.07 1.83
C ILE A 74 -13.83 -1.02 2.63
N PRO A 75 -14.81 -1.43 3.49
CA PRO A 75 -15.54 -0.51 4.33
C PRO A 75 -14.60 0.42 5.11
N ILE A 76 -15.07 1.61 5.48
CA ILE A 76 -14.35 2.64 6.26
C ILE A 76 -13.14 3.30 5.59
N MET A 77 -12.50 2.65 4.61
CA MET A 77 -11.26 3.14 4.01
C MET A 77 -11.36 4.48 3.30
N PRO A 78 -12.43 4.82 2.56
CA PRO A 78 -12.56 6.14 1.95
C PRO A 78 -12.47 7.28 2.98
N LEU A 79 -13.14 7.12 4.13
CA LEU A 79 -13.09 8.10 5.21
C LEU A 79 -11.71 8.13 5.89
N TYR A 80 -11.16 6.95 6.22
CA TYR A 80 -9.83 6.85 6.84
C TYR A 80 -8.75 7.49 5.97
N LEU A 81 -8.72 7.16 4.68
CA LEU A 81 -7.77 7.73 3.72
C LEU A 81 -7.93 9.24 3.59
N SER A 82 -9.17 9.75 3.53
CA SER A 82 -9.42 11.19 3.46
C SER A 82 -8.87 11.95 4.67
N LEU A 83 -9.02 11.39 5.88
CA LEU A 83 -8.47 11.98 7.11
C LEU A 83 -6.95 11.85 7.16
N LEU A 84 -6.41 10.67 6.85
CA LEU A 84 -4.98 10.39 6.84
C LEU A 84 -4.26 11.30 5.85
N PHE A 85 -4.81 11.51 4.66
CA PHE A 85 -4.22 12.35 3.62
C PHE A 85 -4.11 13.79 4.09
N LYS A 86 -5.17 14.34 4.70
CA LYS A 86 -5.13 15.69 5.28
C LYS A 86 -3.98 15.83 6.27
N VAL A 87 -3.92 14.93 7.26
CA VAL A 87 -2.93 14.97 8.33
C VAL A 87 -1.51 14.79 7.79
N MET A 88 -1.28 13.83 6.89
CA MET A 88 0.05 13.58 6.33
C MET A 88 0.49 14.69 5.36
N LYS A 89 -0.43 15.32 4.62
CA LYS A 89 -0.13 16.49 3.77
C LYS A 89 0.28 17.69 4.61
N GLU A 90 -0.43 17.98 5.71
CA GLU A 90 -0.07 19.04 6.66
C GLU A 90 1.32 18.82 7.28
N GLN A 91 1.75 17.56 7.42
CA GLN A 91 3.06 17.19 7.93
C GLN A 91 4.14 17.00 6.85
N GLY A 92 3.79 17.10 5.56
CA GLY A 92 4.71 16.89 4.44
C GLY A 92 5.17 15.44 4.26
N THR A 93 4.41 14.46 4.73
CA THR A 93 4.75 13.02 4.69
C THR A 93 3.81 12.19 3.80
N HIS A 94 2.86 12.83 3.11
CA HIS A 94 1.94 12.12 2.21
C HIS A 94 2.67 11.50 1.02
N GLU A 95 2.38 10.24 0.75
CA GLU A 95 2.98 9.44 -0.32
C GLU A 95 1.91 8.58 -1.00
N GLY A 96 2.03 8.43 -2.32
CA GLY A 96 1.25 7.50 -3.14
C GLY A 96 1.91 6.13 -3.26
N CYS A 97 1.51 5.37 -4.28
CA CYS A 97 2.08 4.05 -4.54
C CYS A 97 3.56 4.12 -4.95
N ILE A 98 3.93 5.10 -5.79
CA ILE A 98 5.24 5.13 -6.42
C ILE A 98 6.33 5.56 -5.44
N GLU A 99 6.07 6.56 -4.59
CA GLU A 99 6.99 7.03 -3.56
C GLU A 99 7.27 5.92 -2.55
N GLN A 100 6.23 5.22 -2.10
CA GLN A 100 6.36 4.09 -1.17
C GLN A 100 7.19 2.95 -1.74
N VAL A 101 6.89 2.50 -2.96
CA VAL A 101 7.61 1.36 -3.55
C VAL A 101 9.04 1.77 -3.89
N TYR A 102 9.25 3.01 -4.32
CA TYR A 102 10.59 3.56 -4.49
C TYR A 102 11.39 3.51 -3.18
N GLY A 103 10.81 4.00 -2.07
CA GLY A 103 11.42 3.95 -0.74
C GLY A 103 11.68 2.52 -0.27
N LEU A 104 10.73 1.60 -0.46
CA LEU A 104 10.89 0.18 -0.13
C LEU A 104 12.08 -0.43 -0.87
N PHE A 105 12.25 -0.15 -2.16
CA PHE A 105 13.37 -0.65 -2.94
C PHE A 105 14.69 -0.06 -2.46
N LYS A 106 14.75 1.27 -2.35
CA LYS A 106 15.95 2.03 -2.03
C LYS A 106 16.44 1.77 -0.61
N ASP A 107 15.55 1.83 0.37
CA ASP A 107 15.91 1.82 1.78
C ASP A 107 15.93 0.41 2.37
N SER A 108 15.21 -0.54 1.77
CA SER A 108 14.93 -1.85 2.39
C SER A 108 15.30 -3.06 1.53
N LEU A 109 14.68 -3.27 0.38
CA LEU A 109 14.95 -4.48 -0.44
C LEU A 109 16.41 -4.53 -0.92
N TYR A 110 16.98 -3.36 -1.22
CA TYR A 110 18.35 -3.21 -1.73
C TYR A 110 19.16 -2.15 -0.96
N GLY A 111 18.61 -1.61 0.13
CA GLY A 111 19.33 -0.72 1.04
C GLY A 111 20.28 -1.49 1.96
N SER A 112 21.28 -0.80 2.50
CA SER A 112 22.24 -1.38 3.45
C SER A 112 21.68 -1.54 4.86
N GLU A 113 20.64 -0.77 5.20
CA GLU A 113 20.04 -0.72 6.55
C GLU A 113 18.52 -0.89 6.47
N PRO A 114 18.02 -2.11 6.16
CA PRO A 114 16.60 -2.35 6.00
C PRO A 114 15.82 -2.11 7.29
N LYS A 115 14.65 -1.48 7.17
CA LYS A 115 13.75 -1.22 8.30
C LYS A 115 12.92 -2.46 8.58
N LEU A 116 13.28 -3.21 9.62
CA LEU A 116 12.62 -4.45 10.01
C LEU A 116 11.82 -4.30 11.31
N ASP A 117 10.68 -4.98 11.39
CA ASP A 117 9.97 -5.19 12.66
C ASP A 117 10.42 -6.49 13.38
N GLY A 118 9.83 -6.76 14.54
CA GLY A 118 10.16 -7.94 15.35
C GLY A 118 9.80 -9.29 14.70
N GLU A 119 8.92 -9.30 13.70
CA GLU A 119 8.56 -10.48 12.91
C GLU A 119 9.44 -10.63 11.66
N GLY A 120 10.35 -9.68 11.42
CA GLY A 120 11.25 -9.65 10.28
C GLY A 120 10.60 -9.17 8.99
N ARG A 121 9.48 -8.42 9.07
CA ARG A 121 8.85 -7.75 7.93
C ARG A 121 9.57 -6.46 7.58
N LEU A 122 9.64 -6.11 6.29
CA LEU A 122 10.13 -4.81 5.84
C LEU A 122 9.04 -3.75 6.07
N ARG A 123 9.41 -2.59 6.60
CA ARG A 123 8.47 -1.52 7.02
C ARG A 123 8.64 -0.28 6.16
N ALA A 124 7.63 0.01 5.33
CA ALA A 124 7.50 1.24 4.54
C ALA A 124 6.27 2.07 4.95
N ASP A 125 5.62 1.68 6.05
CA ASP A 125 4.38 2.27 6.57
C ASP A 125 4.61 3.21 7.77
N LEU A 126 5.86 3.38 8.21
CA LEU A 126 6.18 4.03 9.49
C LEU A 126 5.64 5.46 9.63
N ALA A 127 5.64 6.25 8.55
CA ALA A 127 5.13 7.61 8.58
C ALA A 127 3.62 7.68 8.86
N GLU A 128 2.85 6.69 8.40
CA GLU A 128 1.43 6.56 8.74
C GLU A 128 1.26 6.23 10.23
N LEU A 129 2.13 5.39 10.78
CA LEU A 129 2.00 4.88 12.16
C LEU A 129 2.60 5.80 13.23
N GLU A 130 3.10 6.98 12.87
CA GLU A 130 3.61 7.94 13.86
C GLU A 130 2.49 8.32 14.85
N PRO A 131 2.73 8.28 16.17
CA PRO A 131 1.67 8.54 17.17
C PRO A 131 0.92 9.85 16.93
N LYS A 132 1.63 10.93 16.58
CA LYS A 132 1.01 12.24 16.26
C LYS A 132 0.07 12.19 15.04
N VAL A 133 0.35 11.34 14.05
CA VAL A 133 -0.51 11.17 12.87
C VAL A 133 -1.75 10.40 13.29
N GLN A 134 -1.58 9.31 14.02
CA GLN A 134 -2.66 8.44 14.47
C GLN A 134 -3.60 9.13 15.46
N ASP A 135 -3.06 9.90 16.40
CA ASP A 135 -3.84 10.69 17.36
C ASP A 135 -4.65 11.79 16.64
N ALA A 136 -4.05 12.46 15.66
CA ALA A 136 -4.75 13.47 14.86
C ALA A 136 -5.88 12.84 14.03
N VAL A 137 -5.63 11.71 13.34
CA VAL A 137 -6.67 10.99 12.59
C VAL A 137 -7.79 10.52 13.51
N ALA A 138 -7.48 9.97 14.69
CA ALA A 138 -8.48 9.53 15.66
C ALA A 138 -9.30 10.69 16.25
N ALA A 139 -8.69 11.85 16.46
CA ALA A 139 -9.41 13.03 16.90
C ALA A 139 -10.42 13.51 15.85
N LEU A 140 -10.01 13.56 14.58
CA LEU A 140 -10.88 13.97 13.47
C LEU A 140 -11.96 12.92 13.17
N TRP A 141 -11.65 11.64 13.34
CA TRP A 141 -12.58 10.53 13.17
C TRP A 141 -13.86 10.68 13.99
N ASN A 142 -13.76 11.15 15.23
CA ASN A 142 -14.90 11.33 16.13
C ASN A 142 -15.68 12.63 15.89
N GLN A 143 -15.19 13.51 15.00
CA GLN A 143 -15.77 14.82 14.71
C GLN A 143 -16.40 14.90 13.33
N VAL A 144 -16.13 13.93 12.46
CA VAL A 144 -16.64 13.95 11.09
C VAL A 144 -18.16 13.76 11.05
N THR A 145 -18.81 14.59 10.26
CA THR A 145 -20.24 14.55 9.96
C THR A 145 -20.44 14.77 8.47
N ASP A 146 -21.66 14.49 7.98
CA ASP A 146 -22.02 14.74 6.58
C ASP A 146 -21.82 16.22 6.19
N ASP A 147 -22.06 17.14 7.13
CA ASP A 147 -21.96 18.59 6.90
C ASP A 147 -20.51 19.08 6.81
N ASN A 148 -19.55 18.43 7.48
CA ASN A 148 -18.19 18.95 7.63
C ASN A 148 -17.10 18.11 6.92
N VAL A 149 -17.46 16.99 6.29
CA VAL A 149 -16.50 16.01 5.74
C VAL A 149 -15.49 16.64 4.77
N ASN A 150 -15.91 17.62 3.96
CA ASN A 150 -15.03 18.30 2.99
C ASN A 150 -14.06 19.30 3.64
N GLU A 151 -14.33 19.76 4.87
CA GLU A 151 -13.48 20.71 5.59
C GLU A 151 -12.49 19.99 6.50
N ILE A 152 -12.98 18.97 7.22
CA ILE A 152 -12.22 18.24 8.24
C ILE A 152 -11.33 17.13 7.66
N SER A 153 -11.58 16.73 6.41
CA SER A 153 -10.80 15.69 5.70
C SER A 153 -10.35 16.18 4.33
N ASP A 154 -9.45 15.44 3.70
CA ASP A 154 -9.07 15.64 2.30
C ASP A 154 -9.87 14.72 1.37
N PHE A 155 -11.20 14.77 1.47
CA PHE A 155 -12.08 13.97 0.63
C PHE A 155 -11.97 14.35 -0.86
N ALA A 156 -11.67 15.62 -1.16
CA ALA A 156 -11.37 16.07 -2.52
C ALA A 156 -10.11 15.37 -3.07
N GLY A 157 -9.03 15.32 -2.30
CA GLY A 157 -7.81 14.59 -2.67
C GLY A 157 -8.04 13.09 -2.83
N TYR A 158 -8.83 12.47 -1.94
CA TYR A 158 -9.21 11.06 -2.11
C TYR A 158 -9.93 10.79 -3.44
N LYS A 159 -10.93 11.61 -3.80
CA LYS A 159 -11.67 11.47 -5.06
C LYS A 159 -10.76 11.65 -6.27
N ALA A 160 -9.89 12.67 -6.25
CA ALA A 160 -8.94 12.91 -7.32
C ALA A 160 -7.99 11.72 -7.50
N GLU A 161 -7.43 11.18 -6.40
CA GLU A 161 -6.58 9.98 -6.46
C GLU A 161 -7.34 8.75 -6.97
N PHE A 162 -8.62 8.58 -6.61
CA PHE A 162 -9.47 7.51 -7.12
C PHE A 162 -9.71 7.63 -8.62
N LEU A 163 -10.06 8.82 -9.12
CA LEU A 163 -10.29 9.08 -10.54
C LEU A 163 -9.04 8.84 -11.39
N ARG A 164 -7.86 9.19 -10.85
CA ARG A 164 -6.56 8.95 -11.50
C ARG A 164 -6.25 7.47 -11.72
N LEU A 165 -6.78 6.56 -10.89
CA LEU A 165 -6.64 5.11 -11.11
C LEU A 165 -7.25 4.65 -12.44
N PHE A 166 -8.21 5.41 -12.96
CA PHE A 166 -8.92 5.12 -14.20
C PHE A 166 -8.55 6.08 -15.34
N GLY A 167 -7.49 6.89 -15.14
CA GLY A 167 -6.99 7.81 -16.16
C GLY A 167 -7.76 9.13 -16.27
N PHE A 168 -8.57 9.50 -15.27
CA PHE A 168 -9.28 10.79 -15.23
C PHE A 168 -8.52 11.83 -14.39
N GLU A 169 -8.77 13.12 -14.66
CA GLU A 169 -8.14 14.26 -13.98
C GLU A 169 -6.60 14.22 -13.95
N ILE A 170 -6.01 13.81 -15.08
CA ILE A 170 -4.57 13.79 -15.32
C ILE A 170 -4.17 15.09 -16.02
N ASP A 171 -3.21 15.80 -15.42
CA ASP A 171 -2.70 17.04 -15.97
C ASP A 171 -2.09 16.82 -17.37
N GLY A 172 -2.44 17.71 -18.31
CA GLY A 172 -1.97 17.66 -19.69
C GLY A 172 -2.75 16.73 -20.61
N VAL A 173 -3.80 16.04 -20.13
CA VAL A 173 -4.71 15.26 -20.96
C VAL A 173 -5.88 16.13 -21.42
N ASP A 174 -6.14 16.14 -22.73
CA ASP A 174 -7.36 16.73 -23.31
C ASP A 174 -8.50 15.71 -23.25
N TYR A 175 -9.45 15.92 -22.33
CA TYR A 175 -10.59 15.02 -22.13
C TYR A 175 -11.73 15.23 -23.13
N GLU A 176 -11.69 16.28 -23.97
CA GLU A 176 -12.67 16.52 -25.03
C GLU A 176 -12.25 15.89 -26.37
N ALA A 177 -10.99 15.42 -26.47
CA ALA A 177 -10.48 14.76 -27.66
C ALA A 177 -11.02 13.33 -27.80
N ASP A 178 -11.42 12.95 -29.01
CA ASP A 178 -11.73 11.56 -29.34
C ASP A 178 -10.51 10.66 -29.13
N VAL A 179 -10.71 9.51 -28.49
CA VAL A 179 -9.66 8.49 -28.27
C VAL A 179 -10.14 7.11 -28.70
N ASN A 180 -9.25 6.34 -29.33
CA ASN A 180 -9.54 4.95 -29.66
C ASN A 180 -9.38 4.06 -28.42
N PRO A 181 -10.43 3.37 -27.94
CA PRO A 181 -10.31 2.47 -26.77
C PRO A 181 -9.51 1.20 -27.06
N THR A 182 -9.25 0.89 -28.34
CA THR A 182 -8.51 -0.31 -28.74
C THR A 182 -7.00 -0.04 -28.75
N VAL A 183 -6.33 -0.43 -27.67
CA VAL A 183 -4.87 -0.32 -27.53
C VAL A 183 -4.24 -1.71 -27.57
N LYS A 184 -3.24 -1.92 -28.44
CA LYS A 184 -2.53 -3.20 -28.56
C LYS A 184 -1.43 -3.32 -27.51
N ILE A 185 -1.26 -4.51 -26.95
CA ILE A 185 -0.18 -4.84 -26.00
C ILE A 185 0.74 -5.87 -26.64
N ASN A 186 2.01 -5.51 -26.86
CA ASN A 186 3.00 -6.42 -27.42
C ASN A 186 3.45 -7.44 -26.36
N GLY A 187 3.54 -8.72 -26.74
CA GLY A 187 4.00 -9.79 -25.85
C GLY A 187 2.98 -10.28 -24.82
N LEU A 188 1.70 -9.89 -24.94
CA LEU A 188 0.63 -10.45 -24.10
C LEU A 188 0.42 -11.93 -24.44
N ILE A 189 0.65 -12.82 -23.47
CA ILE A 189 0.31 -14.24 -23.58
C ILE A 189 -1.11 -14.40 -23.04
N GLN A 190 -2.06 -14.80 -23.89
CA GLN A 190 -3.43 -15.09 -23.50
C GLN A 190 -3.59 -16.59 -23.27
N ALA A 191 -4.19 -16.95 -22.13
CA ALA A 191 -4.51 -18.33 -21.76
C ALA A 191 -5.65 -18.90 -22.61
#